data_AF-A0A4Y7Q9H9-F1
#
_entry.id   AF-A0A4Y7Q9H9-F1
#
_cell.length_a   1.000
_cell.length_b   1.000
_cell.length_c   1.000
_cell.angle_alpha   90.00
_cell.angle_beta   90.00
_cell.angle_gamma   90.00
#
_symmetry.space_group_name_H-M   'P 1'
#
loop_
_entity.id
_entity.type
_entity.pdbx_description
1 polymer ?
#
loop_
_entity_poly.entity_id
_entity_poly.type
_entity_poly.pdbx_seq_one_letter_code
_entity_poly.pdbx_strand_id
1 'polypeptide(L)'
;MPSADYLSAAASTDVERAFSRGGLTVSKHRHALSDESTRAATVLNSWAQVQGLVPEATIIKSFKEKSSRPKASDGDGDTTASCSA
;
A
#
# COMPACT_ATOMS: atom_id res chain seq x y z
N MET A 1 16.90 34.21 -3.64
CA MET A 1 16.50 32.84 -4.04
C MET A 1 17.26 31.87 -3.15
N PRO A 2 16.61 30.83 -2.57
CA PRO A 2 17.32 29.81 -1.80
C PRO A 2 18.35 29.10 -2.69
N SER A 3 19.53 28.78 -2.13
CA SER A 3 20.60 28.07 -2.85
C SER A 3 20.21 26.61 -3.11
N ALA A 4 20.83 25.99 -4.11
CA ALA A 4 20.58 24.58 -4.46
C ALA A 4 20.78 23.63 -3.27
N ASP A 5 21.72 23.96 -2.37
CA ASP A 5 21.99 23.19 -1.15
C ASP A 5 20.81 23.19 -0.17
N TYR A 6 20.10 24.32 -0.06
CA TYR A 6 18.92 24.44 0.80
C TYR A 6 17.77 23.56 0.30
N LEU A 7 17.60 23.49 -1.02
CA LEU A 7 16.60 22.61 -1.65
C LEU A 7 16.99 21.13 -1.56
N SER A 8 18.29 20.81 -1.64
CA SER A 8 18.79 19.45 -1.49
C SER A 8 18.57 18.90 -0.09
N ALA A 9 18.85 19.69 0.95
CA ALA A 9 18.56 19.32 2.33
C ALA A 9 17.06 19.09 2.56
N ALA A 10 16.21 19.97 2.02
CA ALA A 10 14.76 19.81 2.08
C ALA A 10 14.29 18.51 1.42
N ALA A 11 14.80 18.18 0.22
CA ALA A 11 14.47 16.93 -0.47
C ALA A 11 14.92 15.68 0.29
N SER A 12 16.12 15.69 0.90
CA SER A 12 16.61 14.57 1.73
C SER A 12 15.67 14.29 2.90
N THR A 13 15.26 15.35 3.61
CA THR A 13 14.36 15.19 4.76
C THR A 13 12.96 14.71 4.37
N ASP A 14 12.46 15.07 3.19
CA ASP A 14 11.18 14.59 2.69
C ASP A 14 11.23 13.09 2.33
N VAL A 15 12.35 12.63 1.74
CA VAL A 15 12.61 11.20 1.47
C VAL A 15 12.72 10.41 2.77
N GLU A 16 13.45 10.91 3.77
CA GLU A 16 13.54 10.28 5.09
C GLU A 16 12.17 10.24 5.81
N ARG A 17 11.37 11.31 5.68
CA ARG A 17 10.03 11.38 6.27
C ARG A 17 9.06 10.42 5.58
N ALA A 18 9.14 10.29 4.26
CA ALA A 18 8.37 9.30 3.50
C ALA A 18 8.75 7.87 3.91
N PHE A 19 10.05 7.59 4.08
CA PHE A 19 10.53 6.28 4.54
C PHE A 19 10.12 5.98 5.99
N SER A 20 10.17 6.97 6.87
CA SER A 20 9.75 6.84 8.27
C SER A 20 8.24 6.58 8.38
N ARG A 21 7.43 7.30 7.60
CA ARG A 21 5.97 7.09 7.51
C ARG A 21 5.61 5.76 6.87
N GLY A 22 6.38 5.32 5.88
CA GLY A 22 6.31 4.02 5.22
C GLY A 22 7.05 2.91 5.95
N GLY A 23 7.60 3.14 7.15
CA GLY A 23 8.47 2.18 7.85
C GLY A 23 7.76 0.86 8.18
N LEU A 24 6.42 0.86 8.29
CA LEU A 24 5.65 -0.37 8.44
C LEU A 24 5.69 -1.25 7.16
N THR A 25 5.71 -0.60 6.00
CA THR A 25 5.79 -1.20 4.67
C THR A 25 7.22 -1.69 4.40
N VAL A 26 8.23 -0.87 4.74
CA VAL A 26 9.64 -1.18 4.41
C VAL A 26 10.34 -2.04 5.48
N SER A 27 10.04 -1.90 6.77
CA SER A 27 10.75 -2.67 7.80
C SER A 27 10.01 -3.94 8.21
N LYS A 28 8.68 -3.89 8.27
CA LYS A 28 7.83 -5.02 8.73
C LYS A 28 7.37 -5.92 7.58
N HIS A 29 7.10 -5.35 6.41
CA HIS A 29 6.61 -6.10 5.25
C HIS A 29 7.66 -6.31 4.16
N ARG A 30 8.95 -6.00 4.35
CA ARG A 30 10.02 -6.28 3.35
C ARG A 30 10.08 -7.74 2.86
N HIS A 31 9.63 -8.69 3.67
CA HIS A 31 9.57 -10.10 3.29
C HIS A 31 8.22 -10.48 2.65
N ALA A 32 7.22 -9.61 2.74
CA ALA A 32 5.86 -9.79 2.23
C ALA A 32 5.56 -8.89 1.01
N LEU A 33 6.38 -7.87 0.75
CA LEU A 33 6.24 -6.92 -0.35
C LEU A 33 7.51 -6.95 -1.19
N SER A 34 7.34 -7.02 -2.51
CA SER A 34 8.44 -6.92 -3.46
C SER A 34 9.04 -5.51 -3.49
N ASP A 35 10.27 -5.40 -4.01
CA ASP A 35 10.91 -4.10 -4.29
C ASP A 35 10.00 -3.22 -5.17
N GLU A 36 9.37 -3.82 -6.17
CA GLU A 36 8.40 -3.16 -7.04
C GLU A 36 7.23 -2.54 -6.26
N SER A 37 6.63 -3.30 -5.33
CA SER A 37 5.54 -2.78 -4.50
C SER A 37 6.01 -1.67 -3.57
N THR A 38 7.25 -1.73 -3.10
CA THR A 38 7.83 -0.69 -2.24
C THR A 38 8.05 0.60 -3.03
N ARG A 39 8.59 0.51 -4.25
CA ARG A 39 8.77 1.65 -5.15
C ARG A 39 7.43 2.25 -5.58
N ALA A 40 6.46 1.42 -5.91
CA ALA A 40 5.11 1.87 -6.26
C ALA A 40 4.45 2.61 -5.09
N ALA A 41 4.57 2.11 -3.85
CA ALA A 41 4.03 2.78 -2.67
C ALA A 41 4.67 4.17 -2.44
N THR A 42 5.98 4.31 -2.66
CA THR A 42 6.66 5.60 -2.55
C THR A 42 6.16 6.61 -3.59
N VAL A 43 6.00 6.19 -4.85
CA VAL A 43 5.47 7.04 -5.92
C VAL A 43 4.03 7.45 -5.63
N LEU A 44 3.18 6.49 -5.23
CA LEU A 44 1.80 6.76 -4.84
C LEU A 44 1.70 7.73 -3.65
N ASN A 45 2.59 7.59 -2.67
CA ASN A 45 2.66 8.50 -1.52
C ASN A 45 3.07 9.92 -1.93
N SER A 46 3.97 10.07 -2.90
CA SER A 46 4.32 11.38 -3.47
C SER A 46 3.12 12.00 -4.20
N TRP A 47 2.38 11.20 -4.98
CA TRP A 47 1.20 11.69 -5.70
C TRP A 47 0.06 12.07 -4.77
N ALA A 48 -0.13 11.35 -3.67
CA ALA A 48 -1.15 11.66 -2.67
C ALA A 48 -0.93 13.02 -1.97
N GLN A 49 0.30 13.55 -1.97
CA GLN A 49 0.56 14.90 -1.42
C GLN A 49 0.10 16.03 -2.36
N VAL A 50 -0.18 15.73 -3.63
CA VAL A 50 -0.66 16.70 -4.62
C VAL A 50 -2.19 16.63 -4.67
N GLN A 51 -2.85 17.69 -4.22
CA GLN A 51 -4.31 17.76 -4.19
C GLN A 51 -4.90 17.56 -5.60
N GLY A 52 -5.85 16.64 -5.71
CA GLY A 52 -6.56 16.34 -6.95
C GLY A 52 -5.83 15.40 -7.92
N LEU A 53 -4.58 15.00 -7.63
CA LEU A 53 -3.85 14.06 -8.48
C LEU A 53 -4.29 12.61 -8.25
N VAL A 54 -4.65 12.27 -7.01
CA VAL A 54 -5.17 10.96 -6.63
C VAL A 54 -6.67 11.07 -6.32
N PRO A 55 -7.54 10.28 -6.97
CA PRO A 55 -8.98 10.31 -6.71
C PRO A 55 -9.31 9.55 -5.41
N GLU A 56 -9.00 10.17 -4.27
CA GLU A 56 -9.12 9.57 -2.93
C GLU A 56 -10.54 9.08 -2.63
N ALA A 57 -11.56 9.88 -2.96
CA ALA A 57 -12.96 9.52 -2.69
C ALA A 57 -13.37 8.22 -3.39
N THR A 58 -12.92 8.04 -4.65
CA THR A 58 -13.17 6.83 -5.44
C THR A 58 -12.42 5.64 -4.86
N ILE A 59 -11.16 5.84 -4.47
CA ILE A 59 -10.33 4.79 -3.86
C ILE A 59 -10.94 4.34 -2.53
N ILE A 60 -11.27 5.26 -1.64
CA ILE A 60 -11.91 4.98 -0.35
C ILE A 60 -13.22 4.22 -0.53
N LYS A 61 -14.07 4.64 -1.49
CA LYS A 61 -15.31 3.94 -1.81
C LYS A 61 -15.04 2.49 -2.24
N SER A 62 -14.07 2.29 -3.15
CA SER A 62 -13.72 0.95 -3.64
C SER A 62 -13.18 0.03 -2.53
N PHE A 63 -12.41 0.57 -1.57
CA PHE A 63 -11.90 -0.20 -0.43
C PHE A 63 -13.01 -0.57 0.56
N LYS A 64 -13.95 0.36 0.82
CA LYS A 64 -15.13 0.08 1.66
C LYS A 64 -15.97 -1.04 1.05
N GLU A 65 -16.25 -0.98 -0.25
CA GLU A 65 -17.02 -2.01 -0.97
C GLU A 65 -16.33 -3.38 -0.98
N LYS A 66 -14.98 -3.41 -1.07
CA LYS A 66 -14.21 -4.65 -0.95
C LYS A 66 -14.26 -5.23 0.46
N SER A 67 -14.22 -4.40 1.49
CA SER A 67 -14.28 -4.83 2.89
C SER A 67 -15.65 -5.38 3.31
N SER A 68 -16.70 -5.00 2.59
CA SER A 68 -18.08 -5.43 2.85
C SER A 68 -18.49 -6.70 2.10
N ARG A 69 -17.56 -7.41 1.44
CA ARG A 69 -17.91 -8.67 0.79
C ARG A 69 -18.45 -9.64 1.85
N PRO A 70 -19.71 -10.08 1.79
CA PRO A 70 -20.21 -11.06 2.73
C PRO A 70 -19.31 -12.29 2.62
N LYS A 71 -18.78 -12.74 3.76
CA LYS A 71 -18.14 -14.05 3.86
C LYS A 71 -19.18 -15.03 3.33
N ALA A 72 -18.88 -15.70 2.21
CA ALA A 72 -19.72 -16.79 1.74
C ALA A 72 -19.92 -17.69 2.96
N SER A 73 -21.15 -17.80 3.44
CA SER A 73 -21.52 -18.79 4.43
C SER A 73 -21.27 -20.12 3.74
N ASP A 74 -20.14 -20.75 4.06
CA ASP A 74 -19.88 -22.14 3.72
C ASP A 74 -21.00 -22.98 4.33
N GLY A 75 -21.99 -23.31 3.50
CA GLY A 75 -23.00 -24.30 3.79
C GLY A 75 -22.38 -25.69 3.61
N ASP A 76 -22.04 -26.29 4.75
CA ASP A 76 -22.27 -27.68 5.16
C ASP A 76 -22.49 -28.78 4.08
N GLY A 77 -21.66 -29.83 4.16
CA GLY A 77 -22.06 -31.22 3.90
C GLY A 77 -21.58 -31.89 2.62
N ASP A 78 -20.49 -32.67 2.69
CA ASP A 78 -20.56 -34.16 2.72
C ASP A 78 -19.20 -34.82 2.46
N THR A 79 -18.98 -35.93 3.17
CA THR A 79 -17.77 -36.74 3.27
C THR A 79 -17.71 -37.77 2.16
N THR A 80 -16.55 -38.01 1.53
CA THR A 80 -16.02 -39.37 1.35
C THR A 80 -14.59 -39.34 0.81
N ALA A 81 -13.72 -39.98 1.57
CA ALA A 81 -12.38 -40.36 1.16
C ALA A 81 -12.45 -41.45 0.08
N SER A 82 -11.55 -41.39 -0.91
CA SER A 82 -11.04 -42.58 -1.57
C SER A 82 -9.64 -42.29 -2.11
N CYS A 83 -8.63 -42.82 -1.43
CA CYS A 83 -7.26 -42.90 -1.94
C CYS A 83 -7.21 -43.96 -3.05
N SER A 84 -6.58 -43.65 -4.19
CA SER A 84 -6.11 -44.63 -5.16
C SER A 84 -5.04 -44.03 -6.08
N ALA A 85 -3.80 -44.45 -5.92
CA ALA A 85 -2.85 -44.79 -6.99
C ALA A 85 -1.63 -45.49 -6.36
#